data_AF-A0A382TH08-F1
#
_entry.id   AF-A0A382TH08-F1
#
_cell.length_a   1.000
_cell.length_b   1.000
_cell.length_c   1.000
_cell.angle_alpha   90.00
_cell.angle_beta   90.00
_cell.angle_gamma   90.00
#
_symmetry.space_group_name_H-M   'P 1'
#
loop_
_entity.id
_entity.type
_entity.pdbx_description
1 polymer ?
#
loop_
_entity_poly.entity_id
_entity_poly.type
_entity_poly.pdbx_seq_one_letter_code
_entity_poly.pdbx_strand_id
1 'polypeptide(L)'
;QIIGGRLGTRYERTKLLPLIIAINIPFLLLMGYTTDIFLVLCSLGLGMAYFSNQPISNTLIAEFTHSDNRGLGYGINFFLSFGIGSLAAGVGGFIAENMGIAYVFTAMGFLLIPGLFTSYMIIKKS
;
A
#
# COMPACT_ATOMS: atom_id res chain seq x y z
N GLN A 1 -11.88 -2.93 -2.08
CA GLN A 1 -12.37 -2.44 -3.39
C GLN A 1 -13.69 -1.66 -3.29
N ILE A 2 -14.79 -2.22 -2.77
CA ILE A 2 -16.07 -1.46 -2.62
C ILE A 2 -15.94 -0.27 -1.65
N ILE A 3 -15.27 -0.47 -0.51
CA ILE A 3 -15.07 0.57 0.51
C ILE A 3 -14.17 1.70 0.00
N GLY A 4 -12.99 1.37 -0.54
CA GLY A 4 -12.10 2.36 -1.17
C GLY A 4 -12.74 3.12 -2.34
N GLY A 5 -13.56 2.46 -3.16
CA GLY A 5 -14.31 3.11 -4.25
C GLY A 5 -15.35 4.10 -3.74
N ARG A 6 -16.13 3.75 -2.71
CA ARG A 6 -17.12 4.66 -2.08
C ARG A 6 -16.46 5.80 -1.29
N LEU A 7 -15.36 5.54 -0.60
CA LEU A 7 -14.61 6.57 0.14
C LEU A 7 -13.98 7.58 -0.82
N GLY A 8 -13.39 7.11 -1.93
CA GLY A 8 -12.84 7.97 -2.97
C GLY A 8 -13.87 8.81 -3.74
N THR A 9 -15.17 8.56 -3.57
CA THR A 9 -16.24 9.43 -4.12
C THR A 9 -16.72 10.48 -3.12
N ARG A 10 -16.48 10.31 -1.82
CA ARG A 10 -16.93 11.23 -0.76
C ARG A 10 -15.83 12.10 -0.15
N TYR A 11 -14.56 11.70 -0.26
CA TYR A 11 -13.42 12.42 0.30
C TYR A 11 -12.35 12.66 -0.76
N GLU A 12 -11.55 13.72 -0.58
CA GLU A 12 -10.41 14.02 -1.44
C GLU A 12 -9.43 12.82 -1.46
N ARG A 13 -9.28 12.24 -2.66
CA ARG A 13 -8.49 11.03 -2.91
C ARG A 13 -7.03 11.19 -2.51
N THR A 14 -6.49 12.40 -2.69
CA THR A 14 -5.16 12.82 -2.25
C THR A 14 -4.99 12.72 -0.74
N LYS A 15 -6.01 13.05 0.06
CA LYS A 15 -5.99 12.94 1.54
C LYS A 15 -6.20 11.50 2.05
N LEU A 16 -6.91 10.67 1.27
CA LEU A 16 -7.14 9.26 1.62
C LEU A 16 -5.88 8.39 1.45
N LEU A 17 -5.01 8.71 0.50
CA LEU A 17 -3.82 7.90 0.19
C LEU A 17 -2.87 7.73 1.39
N PRO A 18 -2.40 8.79 2.09
CA PRO A 18 -1.53 8.59 3.25
C PRO A 18 -2.28 8.04 4.46
N LEU A 19 -3.59 8.28 4.60
CA LEU A 19 -4.36 7.66 5.68
C LEU A 19 -4.38 6.14 5.53
N ILE A 20 -4.58 5.65 4.30
CA ILE A 20 -4.54 4.21 4.01
C ILE A 20 -3.15 3.64 4.27
N ILE A 21 -2.09 4.30 3.80
CA ILE A 21 -0.71 3.86 4.07
C ILE A 21 -0.43 3.83 5.59
N ALA A 22 -0.83 4.88 6.31
CA ALA A 22 -0.67 5.00 7.75
C ALA A 22 -1.41 3.90 8.52
N ILE A 23 -2.59 3.46 8.04
CA ILE A 23 -3.34 2.35 8.66
C ILE A 23 -2.66 1.00 8.37
N ASN A 24 -2.04 0.80 7.21
CA ASN A 24 -1.35 -0.46 6.90
C ASN A 24 -0.12 -0.70 7.78
N ILE A 25 0.61 0.36 8.16
CA ILE A 25 1.82 0.26 9.00
C ILE A 25 1.59 -0.46 10.34
N PRO A 26 0.66 -0.02 11.23
CA PRO A 26 0.44 -0.68 12.51
C PRO A 26 -0.09 -2.10 12.33
N PHE A 27 -0.92 -2.39 11.31
CA PHE A 27 -1.37 -3.75 11.06
C PHE A 27 -0.21 -4.68 10.67
N LEU A 28 0.71 -4.23 9.80
CA LEU A 28 1.89 -5.01 9.43
C LEU A 28 2.84 -5.22 10.61
N LEU A 29 3.08 -4.18 11.42
CA LEU A 29 3.90 -4.31 12.62
C LEU A 29 3.26 -5.29 13.62
N LEU A 30 1.96 -5.17 13.88
CA LEU A 30 1.24 -6.08 14.77
C LEU A 30 1.31 -7.53 14.27
N MET A 31 1.18 -7.78 12.97
CA MET A 31 1.33 -9.12 12.39
C MET A 31 2.73 -9.72 12.62
N GLY A 32 3.77 -8.90 12.78
CA GLY A 32 5.11 -9.36 13.17
C GLY A 32 5.21 -9.81 14.64
N TYR A 33 4.29 -9.38 15.50
CA TYR A 33 4.30 -9.69 16.95
C TYR A 33 3.14 -10.59 17.41
N THR A 34 2.11 -10.79 16.61
CA THR A 34 0.93 -11.61 16.95
C THR A 34 0.98 -13.00 16.32
N THR A 35 0.39 -14.00 17.00
CA THR A 35 0.20 -15.36 16.47
C THR A 35 -1.28 -15.78 16.48
N ASP A 36 -1.56 -16.93 15.86
CA ASP A 36 -2.87 -17.61 15.91
C ASP A 36 -4.05 -16.73 15.47
N ILE A 37 -5.10 -16.68 16.29
CA ILE A 37 -6.32 -15.94 15.99
C ILE A 37 -6.09 -14.43 15.87
N PHE A 38 -5.13 -13.87 16.61
CA PHE A 38 -4.81 -12.44 16.53
C PHE A 38 -4.15 -12.10 15.19
N LEU A 39 -3.28 -12.98 14.67
CA LEU A 39 -2.71 -12.82 13.33
C LEU A 39 -3.81 -12.83 12.25
N VAL A 40 -4.81 -13.70 12.39
CA VAL A 40 -5.96 -13.75 11.48
C VAL A 40 -6.75 -12.44 11.53
N LEU A 41 -7.05 -11.91 12.73
CA LEU A 41 -7.76 -10.63 12.86
C LEU A 41 -6.96 -9.46 12.27
N CYS A 42 -5.66 -9.38 12.53
CA CYS A 42 -4.80 -8.35 11.97
C CYS A 42 -4.70 -8.43 10.45
N SER A 43 -4.59 -9.65 9.88
CA SER A 43 -4.55 -9.84 8.42
C SER A 43 -5.86 -9.50 7.72
N LEU A 44 -7.01 -9.74 8.36
CA LEU A 44 -8.32 -9.28 7.85
C LEU A 44 -8.39 -7.75 7.82
N GLY A 45 -7.95 -7.09 8.89
CA GLY A 45 -7.85 -5.63 8.96
C GLY A 45 -6.92 -5.06 7.89
N LEU A 46 -5.74 -5.66 7.73
CA LEU A 46 -4.79 -5.32 6.68
C LEU A 46 -5.43 -5.49 5.29
N GLY A 47 -6.10 -6.62 5.03
CA GLY A 47 -6.77 -6.89 3.77
C GLY A 47 -7.78 -5.80 3.40
N MET A 48 -8.62 -5.37 4.34
CA MET A 48 -9.60 -4.30 4.10
C MET A 48 -8.93 -2.96 3.72
N ALA A 49 -7.85 -2.60 4.43
CA ALA A 49 -7.09 -1.37 4.16
C ALA A 49 -6.34 -1.46 2.82
N TYR A 50 -5.63 -2.56 2.59
CA TYR A 50 -4.82 -2.79 1.39
C TYR A 50 -5.66 -2.78 0.12
N PHE A 51 -6.80 -3.48 0.10
CA PHE A 51 -7.70 -3.50 -1.06
C PHE A 51 -8.42 -2.17 -1.32
N SER A 52 -8.27 -1.17 -0.45
CA SER A 52 -8.77 0.19 -0.68
C SER A 52 -7.76 1.06 -1.42
N ASN A 53 -6.47 0.71 -1.39
CA ASN A 53 -5.39 1.43 -2.08
C ASN A 53 -5.53 1.39 -3.61
N GLN A 54 -5.81 0.20 -4.15
CA GLN A 54 -5.85 -0.04 -5.60
C GLN A 54 -6.85 0.86 -6.39
N PRO A 55 -8.13 1.02 -5.98
CA PRO A 55 -9.05 1.92 -6.69
C PRO A 55 -8.67 3.40 -6.56
N ILE A 56 -8.09 3.82 -5.43
CA ILE A 56 -7.70 5.22 -5.20
C ILE A 56 -6.49 5.56 -6.07
N SER A 57 -5.45 4.73 -6.06
CA SER A 57 -4.24 4.93 -6.88
C SER A 57 -4.56 4.98 -8.38
N ASN A 58 -5.39 4.05 -8.88
CA ASN A 58 -5.79 4.05 -10.29
C ASN A 58 -6.55 5.33 -10.66
N THR A 59 -7.41 5.81 -9.77
CA THR A 59 -8.18 7.03 -10.02
C THR A 59 -7.30 8.28 -10.00
N LEU A 60 -6.34 8.36 -9.07
CA LEU A 60 -5.36 9.45 -9.01
C LEU A 60 -4.49 9.49 -10.28
N ILE A 61 -4.07 8.33 -10.79
CA ILE A 61 -3.35 8.26 -12.08
C ILE A 61 -4.22 8.83 -13.21
N ALA A 62 -5.51 8.49 -13.25
CA ALA A 62 -6.41 9.02 -14.28
C ALA A 62 -6.66 10.54 -14.17
N GLU A 63 -6.61 11.11 -12.96
CA GLU A 63 -6.75 12.55 -12.69
C GLU A 63 -5.48 13.34 -12.99
N PHE A 64 -4.31 12.82 -12.59
CA PHE A 64 -3.02 13.50 -12.81
C PHE A 64 -2.46 13.32 -14.23
N THR A 65 -3.03 12.44 -15.04
CA THR A 65 -2.55 12.17 -16.40
C THR A 65 -3.57 12.64 -17.45
N HIS A 66 -3.11 13.43 -18.42
CA HIS A 66 -3.91 13.81 -19.60
C HIS A 66 -4.41 12.58 -20.38
N SER A 67 -5.60 12.69 -20.98
CA SER A 67 -6.30 11.59 -21.68
C SER A 67 -5.39 10.76 -22.59
N ASP A 68 -4.49 11.44 -23.30
CA ASP A 68 -3.65 10.86 -24.34
C ASP A 68 -2.47 10.07 -23.75
N ASN A 69 -2.08 10.38 -22.51
CA ASN A 69 -0.95 9.77 -21.80
C ASN A 69 -1.39 8.82 -20.67
N ARG A 70 -2.69 8.61 -20.45
CA ARG A 70 -3.21 7.73 -19.38
C ARG A 70 -2.65 6.31 -19.47
N GLY A 71 -2.51 5.77 -20.68
CA GLY A 71 -1.92 4.45 -20.92
C GLY A 71 -0.47 4.36 -20.41
N LEU A 72 0.33 5.41 -20.65
CA LEU A 72 1.70 5.51 -20.12
C LEU A 72 1.71 5.65 -18.60
N GLY A 73 0.80 6.45 -18.02
CA GLY A 73 0.68 6.59 -16.57
C GLY A 73 0.38 5.26 -15.86
N TYR A 74 -0.57 4.48 -16.39
CA TYR A 74 -0.83 3.13 -15.89
C TYR A 74 0.35 2.18 -16.13
N GLY A 75 0.98 2.24 -17.30
CA GLY A 75 2.15 1.43 -17.64
C GLY A 75 3.31 1.62 -16.65
N ILE A 76 3.63 2.88 -16.32
CA ILE A 76 4.65 3.20 -15.31
C ILE A 76 4.25 2.67 -13.93
N ASN A 77 2.99 2.88 -13.51
CA ASN A 77 2.53 2.39 -12.21
C ASN A 77 2.61 0.86 -12.11
N PHE A 78 2.22 0.14 -13.16
CA PHE A 78 2.34 -1.31 -13.21
C PHE A 78 3.79 -1.79 -13.26
N PHE A 79 4.65 -1.11 -14.02
CA PHE A 79 6.08 -1.42 -14.06
C PHE A 79 6.76 -1.23 -12.70
N LEU A 80 6.45 -0.15 -11.98
CA LEU A 80 6.99 0.08 -10.65
C LEU A 80 6.41 -0.93 -9.64
N SER A 81 5.10 -1.15 -9.67
CA SER A 81 4.41 -2.01 -8.69
C SER A 81 4.77 -3.49 -8.85
N PHE A 82 4.84 -4.00 -10.09
CA PHE A 82 5.15 -5.41 -10.34
C PHE A 82 6.61 -5.64 -10.68
N GLY A 83 7.23 -4.78 -11.49
CA GLY A 83 8.64 -4.90 -11.86
C GLY A 83 9.54 -4.70 -10.65
N ILE A 84 9.57 -3.48 -10.11
CA ILE A 84 10.39 -3.19 -8.91
C ILE A 84 9.85 -3.94 -7.69
N GLY A 85 8.52 -4.02 -7.53
CA GLY A 85 7.91 -4.75 -6.42
C GLY A 85 8.26 -6.25 -6.39
N SER A 86 8.58 -6.89 -7.52
CA SER A 86 9.03 -8.29 -7.53
C SER A 86 10.34 -8.51 -6.76
N LEU A 87 11.23 -7.51 -6.71
CA LEU A 87 12.46 -7.58 -5.92
C LEU A 87 12.16 -7.70 -4.43
N ALA A 88 11.07 -7.07 -3.97
CA ALA A 88 10.63 -7.18 -2.58
C ALA A 88 10.19 -8.61 -2.24
N ALA A 89 9.65 -9.39 -3.18
CA ALA A 89 9.33 -10.79 -2.95
C ALA A 89 10.59 -11.64 -2.75
N GLY A 90 11.65 -11.41 -3.54
CA GLY A 90 12.93 -12.08 -3.36
C GLY A 90 13.60 -11.75 -2.02
N VAL A 91 13.65 -10.47 -1.67
CA VAL A 91 14.18 -10.02 -0.36
C VAL A 91 13.33 -10.54 0.80
N GLY A 92 12.00 -10.51 0.65
CA GLY A 92 11.07 -11.06 1.64
C GLY A 92 11.24 -12.56 1.85
N GLY A 93 11.45 -13.33 0.77
CA GLY A 93 11.76 -14.75 0.84
C GLY A 93 13.08 -15.02 1.58
N PHE A 94 14.13 -14.27 1.26
CA PHE A 94 15.41 -14.37 1.97
C PHE A 94 15.28 -14.08 3.47
N ILE A 95 14.52 -13.06 3.86
CA ILE A 95 14.24 -12.74 5.26
C ILE A 95 13.43 -13.86 5.91
N ALA A 96 12.42 -14.39 5.21
CA ALA A 96 11.56 -15.46 5.72
C ALA A 96 12.36 -16.74 6.02
N GLU A 97 13.29 -17.11 5.14
CA GLU A 97 14.12 -18.32 5.28
C GLU A 97 15.13 -18.21 6.42
N ASN A 98 15.75 -17.03 6.60
CA ASN A 98 16.82 -16.85 7.59
C ASN A 98 16.33 -16.41 8.98
N MET A 99 15.27 -15.60 9.04
CA MET A 99 14.80 -14.96 10.26
C MET A 99 13.36 -15.35 10.62
N GLY A 100 12.60 -15.88 9.67
CA GLY A 100 11.19 -16.23 9.85
C GLY A 100 10.22 -15.19 9.31
N ILE A 101 8.99 -15.63 9.06
CA ILE A 101 7.92 -14.84 8.41
C ILE A 101 7.55 -13.58 9.20
N ALA A 102 7.65 -13.62 10.53
CA ALA A 102 7.37 -12.48 11.41
C ALA A 102 8.23 -11.25 11.06
N TYR A 103 9.51 -11.45 10.72
CA TYR A 103 10.42 -10.37 10.36
C TYR A 103 10.10 -9.77 8.99
N VAL A 104 9.45 -10.52 8.10
CA VAL A 104 8.99 -10.00 6.80
C VAL A 104 7.92 -8.94 7.02
N PHE A 105 6.93 -9.20 7.88
CA PHE A 105 5.87 -8.24 8.18
C PHE A 105 6.42 -6.97 8.82
N THR A 106 7.35 -7.11 9.77
CA THR A 106 8.03 -5.97 10.40
C THR A 106 8.81 -5.15 9.37
N ALA A 107 9.59 -5.80 8.50
CA ALA A 107 10.34 -5.12 7.43
C ALA A 107 9.41 -4.36 6.46
N MET A 108 8.30 -4.97 6.06
CA MET A 108 7.29 -4.31 5.22
C MET A 108 6.65 -3.10 5.90
N GLY A 109 6.38 -3.19 7.21
CA GLY A 109 5.87 -2.06 8.00
C GLY A 109 6.81 -0.86 7.99
N PHE A 110 8.12 -1.08 8.18
CA PHE A 110 9.13 -0.02 8.08
C PHE A 110 9.29 0.53 6.66
N LEU A 111 9.21 -0.34 5.64
CA LEU A 111 9.33 0.07 4.23
C LEU A 111 8.20 1.01 3.78
N LEU A 112 7.04 0.95 4.44
CA LEU A 112 5.92 1.86 4.19
C LEU A 112 6.11 3.26 4.79
N ILE A 113 7.03 3.47 5.75
CA ILE A 113 7.24 4.78 6.40
C ILE A 113 7.74 5.83 5.39
N PRO A 114 8.77 5.58 4.56
CA PRO A 114 9.13 6.49 3.48
C PRO A 114 7.99 6.75 2.50
N GLY A 115 7.19 5.72 2.19
CA GLY A 115 6.01 5.84 1.31
C GLY A 115 4.91 6.73 1.90
N LEU A 116 4.72 6.69 3.21
CA LEU A 116 3.80 7.59 3.92
C LEU A 116 4.28 9.04 3.81
N PHE A 117 5.59 9.27 3.98
CA PHE A 117 6.17 10.60 3.89
C PHE A 117 6.02 11.20 2.48
N THR A 118 6.35 10.43 1.43
CA THR A 118 6.20 10.90 0.05
C THR A 118 4.75 11.15 -0.33
N SER A 119 3.83 10.27 0.10
CA SER A 119 2.38 10.45 -0.07
C SER A 119 1.87 11.74 0.60
N TYR A 120 2.35 12.02 1.81
CA TYR A 120 2.02 13.26 2.51
C TYR A 120 2.57 14.51 1.80
N MET A 121 3.77 14.44 1.22
CA MET A 121 4.33 15.55 0.44
C MET A 121 3.49 15.88 -0.81
N ILE A 122 2.88 14.88 -1.44
CA ILE A 122 2.00 15.08 -2.60
C ILE A 122 0.75 15.88 -2.20
N ILE A 123 0.17 15.64 -1.01
CA ILE A 123 -0.95 16.44 -0.50
C ILE A 123 -0.54 17.90 -0.34
N LYS A 124 0.65 18.17 0.20
CA LYS A 124 1.07 19.54 0.50
C LYS A 124 1.29 20.39 -0.75
N LYS A 125 1.36 19.75 -1.93
CA LYS A 125 1.63 20.36 -3.22
C LYS A 125 0.41 20.39 -4.16
N SER A 126 -0.68 19.70 -3.79
CA SER A 126 -1.97 19.67 -4.49
C SER A 126 -2.95 20.67 -3.90
#